data_AF-A0A5D0X4J3-F1
#
_entry.id   AF-A0A5D0X4J3-F1
#
_cell.length_a   1.000
_cell.length_b   1.000
_cell.length_c   1.000
_cell.angle_alpha   90.00
_cell.angle_beta   90.00
_cell.angle_gamma   90.00
#
_symmetry.space_group_name_H-M   'P 1'
#
loop_
_entity.id
_entity.type
_entity.pdbx_description
1 polymer ?
#
loop_
_entity_poly.entity_id
_entity_poly.type
_entity_poly.pdbx_seq_one_letter_code
_entity_poly.pdbx_strand_id
1 'polypeptide(L)'
;MGQFSVVIYKRSGSLLSGNQQLRVSALRSLGAHLNIYTIESMLDDLAKKAGKDPLAFRLTHTKDARARAVMQAAAKRFGWSRRKRGNGWRGCGMAFARYKNIGAYCALAMEIEVDRETGRIFVVRVGAAVDAGQPASPDGLRNQVEGGIVQSLSWAMCEEVTYDETKRTSFDWGTYPILRFQDVPDEIDVEVLDRPGLPFLGVGETAQGPASAALANALFDATGLRLRDLPLTPDKVKAALGVLPPITT
;
A
#
# COMPACT_ATOMS: atom_id res chain seq x y z
N MET A 1 -26.25 -23.60 11.11
CA MET A 1 -25.40 -24.23 10.09
C MET A 1 -25.50 -23.42 8.82
N GLY A 2 -24.42 -22.74 8.42
CA GLY A 2 -24.38 -21.91 7.22
C GLY A 2 -22.96 -21.92 6.69
N GLN A 3 -22.71 -22.85 5.78
CA GLN A 3 -21.44 -23.08 5.10
C GLN A 3 -21.27 -21.95 4.07
N PHE A 4 -20.28 -21.07 4.24
CA PHE A 4 -19.93 -20.09 3.22
C PHE A 4 -18.63 -20.49 2.53
N SER A 5 -18.74 -20.46 1.21
CA SER A 5 -17.94 -21.09 0.18
C SER A 5 -16.51 -20.56 0.09
N VAL A 6 -15.60 -21.45 -0.32
CA VAL A 6 -14.24 -21.14 -0.75
C VAL A 6 -14.29 -20.15 -1.91
N VAL A 7 -13.69 -18.96 -1.76
CA VAL A 7 -13.39 -18.07 -2.89
C VAL A 7 -12.21 -18.70 -3.64
N ILE A 8 -12.51 -19.42 -4.71
CA ILE A 8 -11.50 -19.92 -5.66
C ILE A 8 -11.15 -18.73 -6.58
N TYR A 9 -10.02 -18.07 -6.35
CA TYR A 9 -9.49 -17.11 -7.32
C TYR A 9 -8.68 -17.84 -8.39
N LYS A 10 -9.09 -17.73 -9.66
CA LYS A 10 -8.29 -18.19 -10.80
C LYS A 10 -7.22 -17.14 -11.09
N ARG A 11 -5.94 -17.49 -10.88
CA ARG A 11 -4.80 -16.63 -11.23
C ARG A 11 -4.42 -16.88 -12.69
N SER A 12 -4.62 -15.89 -13.55
CA SER A 12 -4.05 -15.84 -14.90
C SER A 12 -3.23 -14.57 -15.05
N GLY A 13 -1.99 -14.68 -15.52
CA GLY A 13 -1.16 -13.55 -15.93
C GLY A 13 -0.48 -13.91 -17.24
N SER A 14 -0.54 -13.01 -18.22
CA SER A 14 0.22 -13.12 -19.45
C SER A 14 1.37 -12.12 -19.41
N LEU A 15 2.58 -12.58 -19.73
CA LEU A 15 3.64 -11.68 -20.14
C LEU A 15 3.39 -11.36 -21.61
N LEU A 16 3.10 -10.10 -21.91
CA LEU A 16 2.99 -9.66 -23.30
C LEU A 16 4.41 -9.65 -23.88
N SER A 17 4.74 -10.64 -24.71
CA SER A 17 6.04 -10.75 -25.40
C SER A 17 6.16 -9.83 -26.63
N GLY A 18 5.38 -8.75 -26.66
CA GLY A 18 5.43 -7.76 -27.73
C GLY A 18 6.74 -6.98 -27.73
N ASN A 19 6.99 -6.23 -28.79
CA ASN A 19 8.17 -5.37 -28.97
C ASN A 19 8.13 -4.21 -27.94
N GLN A 20 8.43 -4.50 -26.67
CA GLN A 20 8.48 -3.50 -25.60
C GLN A 20 9.64 -2.54 -25.88
N GLN A 21 9.36 -1.24 -25.86
CA GLN A 21 10.37 -0.21 -26.11
C GLN A 21 11.55 -0.27 -25.12
N LEU A 22 11.32 -0.83 -23.92
CA LEU A 22 12.34 -1.06 -22.90
C LEU A 22 12.23 -2.47 -22.32
N ARG A 23 13.39 -3.11 -22.12
CA ARG A 23 13.49 -4.39 -21.42
C ARG A 23 13.25 -4.16 -19.93
N VAL A 24 12.22 -4.81 -19.38
CA VAL A 24 11.95 -4.82 -17.94
C VAL A 24 12.90 -5.77 -17.21
N SER A 25 13.15 -5.49 -15.93
CA SER A 25 13.97 -6.31 -15.03
C SER A 25 13.34 -6.38 -13.65
N ALA A 26 14.03 -7.04 -12.71
CA ALA A 26 13.62 -7.12 -11.32
C ALA A 26 13.63 -5.73 -10.66
N LEU A 27 12.43 -5.26 -10.30
CA LEU A 27 12.24 -4.23 -9.28
C LEU A 27 11.94 -4.92 -7.95
N ARG A 28 12.35 -4.30 -6.84
CA ARG A 28 12.08 -4.79 -5.48
C ARG A 28 10.59 -5.15 -5.33
N SER A 29 10.32 -6.29 -4.70
CA SER A 29 9.02 -6.96 -4.59
C SER A 29 8.59 -7.83 -5.78
N LEU A 30 9.33 -7.89 -6.90
CA LEU A 30 9.20 -8.90 -7.97
C LEU A 30 7.76 -9.12 -8.47
N GLY A 31 7.00 -8.03 -8.62
CA GLY A 31 5.59 -8.04 -9.04
C GLY A 31 4.58 -8.31 -7.91
N ALA A 32 5.00 -8.66 -6.70
CA ALA A 32 4.09 -8.78 -5.55
C ALA A 32 3.50 -7.42 -5.16
N HIS A 33 4.21 -6.31 -5.40
CA HIS A 33 3.73 -4.95 -5.13
C HIS A 33 2.35 -4.68 -5.72
N LEU A 34 2.19 -4.76 -7.04
CA LEU A 34 0.92 -4.52 -7.74
C LEU A 34 -0.15 -5.58 -7.43
N ASN A 35 0.26 -6.84 -7.22
CA ASN A 35 -0.67 -7.91 -6.88
C ASN A 35 -1.28 -7.70 -5.49
N ILE A 36 -0.46 -7.39 -4.49
CA ILE A 36 -0.92 -7.11 -3.12
C ILE A 36 -1.74 -5.83 -3.11
N TYR A 37 -1.29 -4.77 -3.81
CA TYR A 37 -2.07 -3.54 -3.99
C TYR A 37 -3.50 -3.83 -4.44
N THR A 38 -3.64 -4.61 -5.52
CA THR A 38 -4.95 -4.97 -6.09
C THR A 38 -5.77 -5.81 -5.11
N ILE A 39 -5.19 -6.86 -4.53
CA ILE A 39 -5.88 -7.78 -3.61
C ILE A 39 -6.38 -7.03 -2.36
N GLU A 40 -5.52 -6.23 -1.74
CA GLU A 40 -5.85 -5.52 -0.50
C GLU A 40 -6.83 -4.36 -0.74
N SER A 41 -6.79 -3.72 -1.91
CA SER A 41 -7.81 -2.74 -2.31
C SER A 41 -9.17 -3.40 -2.51
N MET A 42 -9.20 -4.57 -3.16
CA MET A 42 -10.43 -5.35 -3.32
C MET A 42 -10.99 -5.86 -1.99
N LEU A 43 -10.13 -6.29 -1.06
CA LEU A 43 -10.57 -6.69 0.28
C LEU A 43 -11.21 -5.54 1.05
N ASP A 44 -10.72 -4.32 0.85
CA ASP A 44 -11.28 -3.12 1.46
C ASP A 44 -12.65 -2.75 0.84
N ASP A 45 -12.79 -2.87 -0.49
CA ASP A 45 -14.09 -2.75 -1.18
C ASP A 45 -15.11 -3.78 -0.66
N LEU A 46 -14.67 -5.03 -0.44
CA LEU A 46 -15.52 -6.08 0.13
C LEU A 46 -15.91 -5.79 1.58
N ALA A 47 -14.98 -5.31 2.41
CA ALA A 47 -15.27 -4.91 3.79
C ALA A 47 -16.31 -3.78 3.83
N LYS A 48 -16.15 -2.77 2.96
CA LYS A 48 -17.12 -1.67 2.81
C LYS A 48 -18.49 -2.19 2.39
N LYS A 49 -18.55 -3.04 1.37
CA LYS A 49 -19.81 -3.63 0.88
C LYS A 49 -20.50 -4.51 1.94
N ALA A 50 -19.74 -5.18 2.79
CA ALA A 50 -20.24 -5.95 3.91
C ALA A 50 -20.61 -5.11 5.14
N GLY A 51 -20.38 -3.79 5.12
CA GLY A 51 -20.59 -2.91 6.27
C GLY A 51 -19.69 -3.26 7.47
N LYS A 52 -18.49 -3.80 7.21
CA LYS A 52 -17.54 -4.23 8.25
C LYS A 52 -16.33 -3.30 8.29
N ASP A 53 -15.76 -3.17 9.47
CA ASP A 53 -14.45 -2.54 9.64
C ASP A 53 -13.38 -3.31 8.84
N PRO A 54 -12.50 -2.65 8.08
CA PRO A 54 -11.50 -3.32 7.23
C PRO A 54 -10.55 -4.26 7.95
N LEU A 55 -10.13 -3.92 9.18
CA LEU A 55 -9.28 -4.78 9.99
C LEU A 55 -10.09 -5.96 10.52
N ALA A 56 -11.28 -5.71 11.06
CA ALA A 56 -12.17 -6.76 11.53
C ALA A 56 -12.50 -7.76 10.42
N PHE A 57 -12.76 -7.28 9.20
CA PHE A 57 -13.03 -8.11 8.03
C PHE A 57 -11.86 -9.05 7.71
N ARG A 58 -10.62 -8.54 7.70
CA ARG A 58 -9.43 -9.39 7.50
C ARG A 58 -9.26 -10.41 8.62
N LEU A 59 -9.43 -9.98 9.86
CA LEU A 59 -9.33 -10.85 11.03
C LEU A 59 -10.40 -11.95 11.02
N THR A 60 -11.64 -11.71 10.57
CA THR A 60 -12.65 -12.78 10.52
C THR A 60 -12.36 -13.82 9.44
N HIS A 61 -11.63 -13.46 8.39
CA HIS A 61 -11.37 -14.33 7.23
C HIS A 61 -9.99 -15.01 7.26
N THR A 62 -9.19 -14.82 8.31
CA THR A 62 -7.90 -15.51 8.47
C THR A 62 -7.81 -16.28 9.78
N LYS A 63 -7.37 -17.55 9.67
CA LYS A 63 -7.07 -18.44 10.79
C LYS A 63 -5.59 -18.44 11.18
N ASP A 64 -4.72 -17.82 10.37
CA ASP A 64 -3.29 -17.77 10.61
C ASP A 64 -2.98 -16.85 11.80
N ALA A 65 -2.51 -17.43 12.91
CA ALA A 65 -2.23 -16.70 14.14
C ALA A 65 -1.14 -15.62 13.97
N ARG A 66 -0.14 -15.84 13.09
CA ARG A 66 0.92 -14.85 12.84
C ARG A 66 0.41 -13.69 12.02
N ALA A 67 -0.40 -13.96 10.99
CA ALA A 67 -1.09 -12.93 10.22
C ALA A 67 -1.99 -12.06 11.11
N ARG A 68 -2.74 -12.68 12.02
CA ARG A 68 -3.58 -11.94 12.99
C ARG A 68 -2.75 -11.07 13.92
N ALA A 69 -1.68 -11.63 14.49
CA ALA A 69 -0.83 -10.93 15.44
C ALA A 69 -0.18 -9.69 14.81
N VAL A 70 0.34 -9.79 13.57
CA VAL A 70 0.96 -8.64 12.91
C VAL A 70 -0.06 -7.56 12.55
N MET A 71 -1.26 -7.94 12.09
CA MET A 71 -2.32 -6.95 11.82
C MET A 71 -2.79 -6.25 13.10
N GLN A 72 -2.91 -6.99 14.20
CA GLN A 72 -3.28 -6.42 15.50
C GLN A 72 -2.19 -5.49 16.06
N ALA A 73 -0.92 -5.86 15.92
CA ALA A 73 0.21 -5.04 16.34
C ALA A 73 0.26 -3.71 15.56
N ALA A 74 0.19 -3.77 14.22
CA ALA A 74 0.15 -2.57 13.38
C ALA A 74 -1.05 -1.67 13.74
N ALA A 75 -2.23 -2.27 13.93
CA ALA A 75 -3.43 -1.55 14.32
C ALA A 75 -3.32 -0.91 15.71
N LYS A 76 -2.70 -1.58 16.68
CA LYS A 76 -2.45 -1.04 18.02
C LYS A 76 -1.48 0.14 17.95
N ARG A 77 -0.36 -0.03 17.23
CA ARG A 77 0.67 1.00 17.03
C ARG A 77 0.09 2.26 16.39
N PHE A 78 -0.72 2.08 15.35
CA PHE A 78 -1.44 3.17 14.69
C PHE A 78 -2.59 3.76 15.53
N GLY A 79 -3.10 3.05 16.54
CA GLY A 79 -4.30 3.49 17.27
C GLY A 79 -5.61 3.35 16.45
N TRP A 80 -5.74 2.29 15.66
CA TRP A 80 -6.85 2.04 14.71
C TRP A 80 -8.26 2.16 15.32
N SER A 81 -8.42 1.78 16.59
CA SER A 81 -9.70 1.87 17.30
C SER A 81 -10.15 3.30 17.59
N ARG A 82 -9.22 4.26 17.62
CA ARG A 82 -9.47 5.68 17.87
C ARG A 82 -9.42 6.53 16.59
N ARG A 83 -9.24 5.88 15.43
CA ARG A 83 -9.13 6.60 14.16
C ARG A 83 -10.42 7.36 13.85
N LYS A 84 -10.27 8.52 13.21
CA LYS A 84 -11.41 9.24 12.65
C LYS A 84 -11.77 8.60 11.32
N ARG A 85 -13.07 8.44 11.06
CA ARG A 85 -13.56 8.03 9.73
C ARG A 85 -13.31 9.14 8.73
N GLY A 86 -13.18 8.77 7.46
CA GLY A 86 -12.97 9.74 6.42
C GLY A 86 -14.08 10.80 6.32
N ASN A 87 -13.66 12.02 6.00
CA ASN A 87 -14.50 13.22 6.04
C ASN A 87 -14.45 14.05 4.76
N GLY A 88 -13.95 13.49 3.66
CA GLY A 88 -13.72 14.18 2.39
C GLY A 88 -12.29 14.69 2.19
N TRP A 89 -11.52 14.87 3.26
CA TRP A 89 -10.20 15.52 3.27
C TRP A 89 -9.14 14.74 4.03
N ARG A 90 -9.54 13.89 4.97
CA ARG A 90 -8.66 13.03 5.76
C ARG A 90 -9.23 11.63 5.74
N GLY A 91 -8.38 10.61 5.75
CA GLY A 91 -8.80 9.20 5.74
C GLY A 91 -7.75 8.27 6.31
N CYS A 92 -8.20 7.09 6.72
CA CYS A 92 -7.34 6.06 7.29
C CYS A 92 -7.49 4.75 6.51
N GLY A 93 -6.36 4.15 6.13
CA GLY A 93 -6.33 2.88 5.39
C GLY A 93 -5.41 1.89 6.05
N MET A 94 -5.69 0.59 5.86
CA MET A 94 -4.81 -0.48 6.32
C MET A 94 -4.64 -1.54 5.23
N ALA A 95 -3.51 -2.23 5.26
CA ALA A 95 -3.27 -3.38 4.42
C ALA A 95 -2.32 -4.38 5.10
N PHE A 96 -2.35 -5.60 4.59
CA PHE A 96 -1.55 -6.72 5.08
C PHE A 96 -1.01 -7.55 3.91
N ALA A 97 0.17 -8.14 4.10
CA ALA A 97 0.64 -9.22 3.24
C ALA A 97 1.57 -10.20 3.97
N ARG A 98 1.60 -11.43 3.46
CA ARG A 98 2.70 -12.38 3.65
C ARG A 98 3.47 -12.48 2.34
N TYR A 99 4.74 -12.08 2.34
CA TYR A 99 5.50 -12.00 1.09
C TYR A 99 5.64 -13.39 0.44
N LYS A 100 5.21 -13.51 -0.82
CA LYS A 100 5.13 -14.77 -1.59
C LYS A 100 4.37 -15.92 -0.88
N ASN A 101 3.53 -15.61 0.11
CA ASN A 101 2.86 -16.58 0.99
C ASN A 101 3.80 -17.55 1.74
N ILE A 102 5.10 -17.30 1.75
CA ILE A 102 6.10 -18.14 2.42
C ILE A 102 7.03 -17.33 3.32
N GLY A 103 7.30 -16.06 2.97
CA GLY A 103 8.20 -15.17 3.68
C GLY A 103 7.57 -14.45 4.87
N ALA A 104 8.19 -13.33 5.25
CA ALA A 104 7.77 -12.51 6.38
C ALA A 104 6.40 -11.86 6.15
N TYR A 105 5.78 -11.46 7.27
CA TYR A 105 4.48 -10.81 7.29
C TYR A 105 4.67 -9.33 7.57
N CYS A 106 3.90 -8.49 6.89
CA CYS A 106 3.89 -7.06 7.13
C CYS A 106 2.45 -6.57 7.12
N ALA A 107 2.06 -5.81 8.14
CA ALA A 107 0.82 -5.06 8.16
C ALA A 107 1.14 -3.61 8.46
N LEU A 108 0.36 -2.69 7.90
CA LEU A 108 0.44 -1.29 8.26
C LEU A 108 -0.91 -0.61 8.11
N ALA A 109 -1.09 0.42 8.90
CA ALA A 109 -2.16 1.38 8.79
C ALA A 109 -1.56 2.78 8.64
N MET A 110 -2.22 3.62 7.85
CA MET A 110 -1.77 4.98 7.60
C MET A 110 -2.92 5.96 7.60
N GLU A 111 -2.58 7.20 7.93
CA GLU A 111 -3.46 8.35 7.89
C GLU A 111 -2.98 9.31 6.82
N ILE A 112 -3.90 9.82 6.01
CA ILE A 112 -3.59 10.77 4.95
C ILE A 112 -4.50 11.99 5.03
N GLU A 113 -4.03 13.09 4.45
CA GLU A 113 -4.83 14.23 4.04
C GLU A 113 -4.82 14.37 2.52
N VAL A 114 -5.92 14.88 1.98
CA VAL A 114 -6.15 15.13 0.57
C VAL A 114 -6.52 16.59 0.43
N ASP A 115 -5.67 17.34 -0.25
CA ASP A 115 -6.05 18.66 -0.75
C ASP A 115 -6.97 18.44 -1.95
N ARG A 116 -8.24 18.83 -1.83
CA ARG A 116 -9.22 18.60 -2.89
C ARG A 116 -9.06 19.54 -4.08
N GLU A 117 -8.45 20.71 -3.90
CA GLU A 117 -8.24 21.67 -4.99
C GLU A 117 -7.07 21.24 -5.88
N THR A 118 -6.00 20.73 -5.26
CA THR A 118 -4.79 20.31 -5.96
C THR A 118 -4.73 18.81 -6.23
N GLY A 119 -5.55 18.00 -5.54
CA GLY A 119 -5.49 16.53 -5.57
C GLY A 119 -4.26 15.95 -4.87
N ARG A 120 -3.43 16.77 -4.21
CA ARG A 120 -2.25 16.30 -3.51
C ARG A 120 -2.64 15.45 -2.31
N ILE A 121 -1.91 14.36 -2.12
CA ILE A 121 -2.02 13.48 -0.97
C ILE A 121 -0.84 13.76 -0.04
N PHE A 122 -1.11 13.99 1.23
CA PHE A 122 -0.11 14.10 2.29
C PHE A 122 -0.27 12.90 3.21
N VAL A 123 0.80 12.12 3.40
CA VAL A 123 0.77 11.02 4.37
C VAL A 123 1.16 11.59 5.72
N VAL A 124 0.26 11.56 6.69
CA VAL A 124 0.49 12.18 8.01
C VAL A 124 1.36 11.25 8.87
N ARG A 125 0.93 10.00 9.01
CA ARG A 125 1.62 9.02 9.87
C ARG A 125 1.32 7.59 9.46
N VAL A 126 2.24 6.69 9.79
CA VAL A 126 2.16 5.27 9.51
C VAL A 126 2.46 4.47 10.77
N GLY A 127 1.58 3.53 11.12
CA GLY A 127 1.84 2.52 12.14
C GLY A 127 1.93 1.15 11.47
N ALA A 128 3.06 0.48 11.62
CA ALA A 128 3.36 -0.78 10.97
C ALA A 128 3.80 -1.85 11.97
N ALA A 129 3.69 -3.10 11.55
CA ALA A 129 4.30 -4.22 12.24
C ALA A 129 4.83 -5.25 11.24
N VAL A 130 5.88 -5.95 11.63
CA VAL A 130 6.53 -6.98 10.83
C VAL A 130 6.78 -8.22 11.68
N ASP A 131 6.47 -9.39 11.12
CA ASP A 131 6.80 -10.69 11.70
C ASP A 131 7.77 -11.41 10.74
N ALA A 132 9.04 -11.43 11.14
CA ALA A 132 10.15 -12.01 10.38
C ALA A 132 10.60 -13.37 10.94
N GLY A 133 9.79 -14.03 11.77
CA GLY A 133 10.29 -15.11 12.62
C GLY A 133 11.27 -14.53 13.65
N GLN A 134 12.30 -15.28 14.05
CA GLN A 134 13.24 -14.77 15.04
C GLN A 134 14.00 -13.55 14.47
N PRO A 135 13.95 -12.37 15.13
CA PRO A 135 14.69 -11.21 14.66
C PRO A 135 16.20 -11.40 14.85
N ALA A 136 16.96 -11.47 13.75
CA ALA A 136 18.43 -11.47 13.81
C ALA A 136 18.99 -10.07 14.14
N SER A 137 18.35 -9.02 13.62
CA SER A 137 18.68 -7.62 13.87
C SER A 137 17.39 -6.79 13.87
N PRO A 138 16.73 -6.59 15.03
CA PRO A 138 15.47 -5.85 15.11
C PRO A 138 15.52 -4.48 14.43
N ASP A 139 16.59 -3.71 14.65
CA ASP A 139 16.74 -2.38 14.04
C ASP A 139 16.98 -2.45 12.53
N GLY A 140 17.74 -3.43 12.05
CA GLY A 140 17.90 -3.66 10.61
C GLY A 140 16.57 -4.02 9.94
N LEU A 141 15.73 -4.83 10.60
CA LEU A 141 14.40 -5.15 10.09
C LEU A 141 13.48 -3.93 10.05
N ARG A 142 13.51 -3.11 11.11
CA ARG A 142 12.79 -1.84 11.20
C ARG A 142 13.17 -0.91 10.05
N ASN A 143 14.46 -0.65 9.85
CA ASN A 143 14.98 0.23 8.80
C ASN A 143 14.55 -0.24 7.39
N GLN A 144 14.55 -1.56 7.15
CA GLN A 144 14.11 -2.13 5.88
C GLN A 144 12.62 -1.92 5.61
N VAL A 145 11.78 -1.98 6.65
CA VAL A 145 10.34 -1.72 6.55
C VAL A 145 10.09 -0.23 6.34
N GLU A 146 10.74 0.65 7.11
CA GLU A 146 10.64 2.11 6.97
C GLU A 146 11.03 2.57 5.55
N GLY A 147 12.22 2.19 5.07
CA GLY A 147 12.65 2.50 3.72
C GLY A 147 11.78 1.85 2.64
N GLY A 148 11.17 0.69 2.95
CA GLY A 148 10.20 0.04 2.07
C GLY A 148 8.90 0.80 1.94
N ILE A 149 8.40 1.37 3.05
CA ILE A 149 7.21 2.25 3.07
C ILE A 149 7.47 3.49 2.24
N VAL A 150 8.57 4.21 2.50
CA VAL A 150 8.93 5.45 1.78
C VAL A 150 9.05 5.21 0.27
N GLN A 151 9.75 4.14 -0.13
CA GLN A 151 9.88 3.79 -1.55
C GLN A 151 8.52 3.49 -2.20
N SER A 152 7.62 2.80 -1.50
CA SER A 152 6.30 2.46 -2.05
C SER A 152 5.31 3.61 -2.05
N LEU A 153 5.47 4.59 -1.17
CA LEU A 153 4.78 5.87 -1.27
C LEU A 153 5.24 6.63 -2.52
N SER A 154 6.55 6.67 -2.79
CA SER A 154 7.10 7.26 -4.02
C SER A 154 6.51 6.60 -5.28
N TRP A 155 6.55 5.27 -5.36
CA TRP A 155 5.92 4.48 -6.43
C TRP A 155 4.43 4.73 -6.60
N ALA A 156 3.72 4.84 -5.49
CA ALA A 156 2.27 4.94 -5.52
C ALA A 156 1.76 6.36 -5.73
N MET A 157 2.56 7.40 -5.46
CA MET A 157 2.10 8.79 -5.51
C MET A 157 2.60 9.54 -6.74
N CYS A 158 3.80 9.23 -7.25
CA CYS A 158 4.38 10.06 -8.30
C CYS A 158 5.23 9.33 -9.33
N GLU A 159 5.99 8.28 -8.98
CA GLU A 159 6.96 7.68 -9.90
C GLU A 159 6.30 7.05 -11.14
N GLU A 160 6.60 7.62 -12.31
CA GLU A 160 6.13 7.14 -13.61
C GLU A 160 7.19 7.40 -14.68
N VAL A 161 7.48 6.38 -15.49
CA VAL A 161 8.24 6.55 -16.73
C VAL A 161 7.27 6.99 -17.81
N THR A 162 7.48 8.17 -18.36
CA THR A 162 6.60 8.77 -19.37
C THR A 162 7.12 8.54 -20.78
N TYR A 163 6.21 8.54 -21.75
CA TYR A 163 6.48 8.35 -23.18
C TYR A 163 5.67 9.35 -24.00
N ASP A 164 6.20 9.78 -25.14
CA ASP A 164 5.44 10.33 -26.26
C ASP A 164 5.14 9.23 -27.29
N GLU A 165 4.59 9.58 -28.46
CA GLU A 165 4.24 8.62 -29.52
C GLU A 165 5.45 7.79 -30.02
N THR A 166 6.67 8.27 -29.79
CA THR A 166 7.89 7.76 -30.42
C THR A 166 8.97 7.33 -29.42
N LYS A 167 9.03 7.91 -28.23
CA LYS A 167 10.13 7.70 -27.27
C LYS A 167 9.72 7.94 -25.82
N ARG A 168 10.56 7.46 -24.91
CA ARG A 168 10.56 7.85 -23.49
C ARG A 168 10.72 9.38 -23.38
N THR A 169 10.15 10.01 -22.36
CA THR A 169 10.31 11.45 -22.08
C THR A 169 10.92 11.74 -20.70
N SER A 170 10.91 10.76 -19.78
CA SER A 170 11.62 10.81 -18.50
C SER A 170 13.07 10.30 -18.65
N PHE A 171 14.04 11.21 -18.75
CA PHE A 171 15.45 10.87 -19.03
C PHE A 171 16.41 11.14 -17.86
N ASP A 172 15.98 11.92 -16.87
CA ASP A 172 16.79 12.34 -15.72
C ASP A 172 15.93 12.50 -14.46
N TRP A 173 16.54 12.89 -13.35
CA TRP A 173 15.88 13.09 -12.06
C TRP A 173 15.01 14.36 -11.97
N GLY A 174 15.07 15.23 -12.98
CA GLY A 174 14.20 16.39 -13.10
C GLY A 174 12.87 16.03 -13.78
N THR A 175 12.94 15.09 -14.72
CA THR A 175 11.80 14.62 -15.53
C THR A 175 11.15 13.35 -14.97
N TYR A 176 11.87 12.55 -14.18
CA TYR A 176 11.30 11.43 -13.43
C TYR A 176 10.96 11.87 -11.99
N PRO A 177 9.67 11.99 -11.64
CA PRO A 177 9.28 12.42 -10.30
C PRO A 177 9.65 11.35 -9.26
N ILE A 178 10.18 11.79 -8.12
CA ILE A 178 10.48 10.95 -6.95
C ILE A 178 10.02 11.67 -5.70
N LEU A 179 9.59 10.92 -4.67
CA LEU A 179 9.16 11.49 -3.40
C LEU A 179 10.26 12.38 -2.80
N ARG A 180 9.88 13.58 -2.36
CA ARG A 180 10.78 14.55 -1.73
C ARG A 180 10.58 14.52 -0.21
N PHE A 181 11.55 15.07 0.53
CA PHE A 181 11.51 15.08 2.00
C PHE A 181 10.22 15.68 2.58
N GLN A 182 9.67 16.71 1.96
CA GLN A 182 8.42 17.35 2.38
C GLN A 182 7.17 16.46 2.21
N ASP A 183 7.28 15.38 1.42
CA ASP A 183 6.18 14.46 1.12
C ASP A 183 6.36 13.10 1.83
N VAL A 184 7.42 12.94 2.64
CA VAL A 184 7.63 11.79 3.53
C VAL A 184 6.71 11.93 4.75
N PRO A 185 6.15 10.84 5.31
CA PRO A 185 5.32 10.93 6.51
C PRO A 185 6.06 11.57 7.69
N ASP A 186 5.33 12.36 8.49
CA ASP A 186 5.87 12.97 9.71
C ASP A 186 6.35 11.90 10.72
N GLU A 187 5.67 10.75 10.73
CA GLU A 187 5.96 9.64 11.62
C GLU A 187 5.77 8.28 10.91
N ILE A 188 6.78 7.41 11.02
CA ILE A 188 6.68 6.00 10.67
C ILE A 188 7.10 5.19 11.88
N ASP A 189 6.15 4.45 12.48
CA ASP A 189 6.40 3.67 13.68
C ASP A 189 6.19 2.17 13.41
N VAL A 190 7.28 1.41 13.46
CA VAL A 190 7.30 -0.02 13.12
C VAL A 190 7.43 -0.88 14.37
N GLU A 191 6.61 -1.91 14.54
CA GLU A 191 6.81 -2.94 15.56
C GLU A 191 7.42 -4.20 14.94
N VAL A 192 8.59 -4.63 15.44
CA VAL A 192 9.16 -5.93 15.07
C VAL A 192 8.67 -6.95 16.09
N LEU A 193 7.86 -7.91 15.64
CA LEU A 193 7.37 -8.97 16.51
C LEU A 193 8.48 -9.97 16.81
N ASP A 194 8.79 -10.13 18.09
CA ASP A 194 9.77 -11.10 18.55
C ASP A 194 9.19 -12.52 18.57
N ARG A 195 9.91 -13.45 17.96
CA ARG A 195 9.50 -14.86 17.75
C ARG A 195 10.68 -15.80 17.99
N PRO A 196 11.16 -15.92 19.24
CA PRO A 196 12.31 -16.77 19.55
C PRO A 196 12.07 -18.21 19.11
N GLY A 197 13.07 -18.82 18.49
CA GLY A 197 13.05 -20.20 18.00
C GLY A 197 12.37 -20.41 16.64
N LEU A 198 11.75 -19.39 16.04
CA LEU A 198 11.22 -19.49 14.68
C LEU A 198 12.29 -19.21 13.61
N PRO A 199 12.16 -19.78 12.39
CA PRO A 199 13.11 -19.52 11.29
C PRO A 199 13.24 -18.03 10.95
N PHE A 200 14.46 -17.61 10.61
CA PHE A 200 14.74 -16.25 10.12
C PHE A 200 14.12 -16.03 8.74
N LEU A 201 13.41 -14.92 8.56
CA LEU A 201 12.79 -14.53 7.29
C LEU A 201 13.28 -13.15 6.85
N GLY A 202 13.49 -12.97 5.54
CA GLY A 202 13.83 -11.67 4.96
C GLY A 202 12.64 -10.71 4.94
N VAL A 203 12.88 -9.45 5.32
CA VAL A 203 11.89 -8.36 5.29
C VAL A 203 12.11 -7.37 4.14
N GLY A 204 13.11 -7.64 3.30
CA GLY A 204 13.54 -6.73 2.25
C GLY A 204 12.41 -6.33 1.31
N GLU A 205 11.38 -7.15 1.10
CA GLU A 205 10.37 -6.93 0.06
C GLU A 205 8.93 -6.98 0.59
N THR A 206 8.75 -6.90 1.91
CA THR A 206 7.45 -7.19 2.54
C THR A 206 6.56 -5.97 2.71
N ALA A 207 7.13 -4.77 2.74
CA ALA A 207 6.39 -3.53 2.98
C ALA A 207 5.72 -2.99 1.71
N GLN A 208 6.23 -3.33 0.52
CA GLN A 208 5.89 -2.61 -0.71
C GLN A 208 4.40 -2.66 -1.04
N GLY A 209 3.87 -3.88 -1.17
CA GLY A 209 2.46 -4.12 -1.43
C GLY A 209 1.54 -3.48 -0.38
N PRO A 210 1.71 -3.79 0.91
CA PRO A 210 0.90 -3.20 1.97
C PRO A 210 0.94 -1.67 2.02
N ALA A 211 2.09 -1.03 1.77
CA ALA A 211 2.22 0.42 1.80
C ALA A 211 1.32 1.09 0.75
N SER A 212 1.45 0.69 -0.51
CA SER A 212 0.63 1.27 -1.58
C SER A 212 -0.85 0.91 -1.45
N ALA A 213 -1.17 -0.30 -0.96
CA ALA A 213 -2.55 -0.70 -0.70
C ALA A 213 -3.21 0.14 0.39
N ALA A 214 -2.52 0.35 1.52
CA ALA A 214 -3.05 1.14 2.61
C ALA A 214 -3.21 2.61 2.23
N LEU A 215 -2.33 3.14 1.35
CA LEU A 215 -2.49 4.47 0.76
C LEU A 215 -3.79 4.58 -0.04
N ALA A 216 -4.04 3.65 -0.97
CA ALA A 216 -5.27 3.65 -1.74
C ALA A 216 -6.52 3.43 -0.86
N ASN A 217 -6.42 2.60 0.18
CA ASN A 217 -7.50 2.42 1.15
C ASN A 217 -7.77 3.68 1.96
N ALA A 218 -6.73 4.43 2.34
CA ALA A 218 -6.88 5.70 3.05
C ALA A 218 -7.52 6.77 2.15
N LEU A 219 -7.15 6.80 0.87
CA LEU A 219 -7.78 7.67 -0.12
C LEU A 219 -9.25 7.32 -0.35
N PHE A 220 -9.57 6.02 -0.41
CA PHE A 220 -10.95 5.57 -0.54
C PHE A 220 -11.78 5.88 0.72
N ASP A 221 -11.21 5.71 1.92
CA ASP A 221 -11.87 6.12 3.16
C ASP A 221 -12.11 7.64 3.19
N ALA A 222 -11.11 8.44 2.80
CA ALA A 222 -11.21 9.90 2.76
C ALA A 222 -12.28 10.40 1.78
N THR A 223 -12.26 9.89 0.54
CA THR A 223 -12.99 10.51 -0.59
C THR A 223 -14.21 9.71 -1.05
N GLY A 224 -14.29 8.43 -0.70
CA GLY A 224 -15.26 7.49 -1.27
C GLY A 224 -14.93 7.04 -2.70
N LEU A 225 -13.80 7.48 -3.27
CA LEU A 225 -13.43 7.21 -4.66
C LEU A 225 -12.29 6.19 -4.73
N ARG A 226 -12.50 5.11 -5.49
CA ARG A 226 -11.50 4.05 -5.66
C ARG A 226 -10.73 4.24 -6.96
N LEU A 227 -9.54 4.82 -6.85
CA LEU A 227 -8.54 4.80 -7.91
C LEU A 227 -7.87 3.41 -7.97
N ARG A 228 -7.68 2.88 -9.17
CA ARG A 228 -7.09 1.55 -9.39
C ARG A 228 -5.74 1.62 -10.11
N ASP A 229 -5.46 2.71 -10.80
CA ASP A 229 -4.25 2.86 -11.60
C ASP A 229 -3.20 3.68 -10.84
N LEU A 230 -2.08 3.02 -10.52
CA LEU A 230 -0.90 3.71 -9.99
C LEU A 230 -0.11 4.40 -11.11
N PRO A 231 0.64 5.48 -10.81
CA PRO A 231 0.62 6.21 -9.53
C PRO A 231 -0.68 7.03 -9.36
N LEU A 232 -1.06 7.28 -8.10
CA LEU A 232 -2.17 8.13 -7.65
C LEU A 232 -1.77 9.62 -7.71
N THR A 233 -1.45 10.08 -8.93
CA THR A 233 -0.98 11.46 -9.15
C THR A 233 -2.04 12.50 -8.78
N PRO A 234 -1.64 13.73 -8.43
CA PRO A 234 -2.58 14.82 -8.13
C PRO A 234 -3.63 15.01 -9.23
N ASP A 235 -3.23 14.96 -10.50
CA ASP A 235 -4.15 15.09 -11.63
C ASP A 235 -5.21 13.98 -11.69
N LYS A 236 -4.83 12.72 -11.44
CA LYS A 236 -5.78 11.60 -11.37
C LYS A 236 -6.73 11.75 -10.19
N VAL A 237 -6.23 12.21 -9.04
CA VAL A 237 -7.05 12.48 -7.85
C VAL A 237 -8.02 13.63 -8.10
N LYS A 238 -7.58 14.75 -8.68
CA LYS A 238 -8.44 15.89 -9.05
C LYS A 238 -9.53 15.49 -10.03
N ALA A 239 -9.16 14.76 -11.09
CA ALA A 239 -10.10 14.27 -12.08
C ALA A 239 -11.19 13.39 -11.43
N ALA A 240 -10.80 12.49 -10.53
CA ALA A 240 -11.75 11.66 -9.79
C ALA A 240 -12.65 12.47 -8.86
N LEU A 241 -12.14 13.53 -8.22
CA LEU A 241 -12.90 14.45 -7.37
C LEU A 241 -13.85 15.36 -8.15
N GLY A 242 -13.79 15.37 -9.49
CA GLY A 242 -14.59 16.26 -10.35
C GLY A 242 -14.09 17.71 -10.37
N VAL A 243 -12.86 17.95 -9.94
CA VAL A 243 -12.22 19.27 -10.03
C VAL A 243 -11.59 19.39 -11.41
N LEU A 244 -12.35 19.92 -12.37
CA LEU A 244 -11.87 20.15 -13.73
C LEU A 244 -10.67 21.13 -13.70
N PRO A 245 -9.70 20.98 -14.62
CA PRO A 245 -8.65 21.98 -14.78
C PRO A 245 -9.29 23.34 -15.09
N PRO A 246 -8.68 24.46 -14.67
CA PRO A 246 -9.15 25.78 -15.08
C PRO A 246 -9.27 25.81 -16.60
N ILE A 247 -10.38 26.32 -17.12
CA ILE A 247 -10.59 26.50 -18.55
C ILE A 247 -9.49 27.45 -19.02
N THR A 248 -8.49 26.91 -19.72
CA THR A 248 -7.50 27.74 -20.41
C THR A 248 -8.22 28.39 -21.59
N THR A 249 -8.61 29.67 -21.43
CA THR A 249 -9.05 30.54 -22.53
C THR A 249 -7.88 31.01 -23.37
#